data_AF-A0A7Y5X0D3-F1
#
_entry.id   AF-A0A7Y5X0D3-F1
#
_cell.length_a   1.000
_cell.length_b   1.000
_cell.length_c   1.000
_cell.angle_alpha   90.00
_cell.angle_beta   90.00
_cell.angle_gamma   90.00
#
_symmetry.space_group_name_H-M   'P 1'
#
loop_
_entity.id
_entity.type
_entity.pdbx_description
1 polymer ?
#
loop_
_entity_poly.entity_id
_entity_poly.type
_entity_poly.pdbx_seq_one_letter_code
_entity_poly.pdbx_strand_id
1 'polypeptide(L)'
;MSDVGSTESPRNGERASSFLGEGIDFTTDTFTPEEKARTLAWYREHHDHGDLDLSPFARFTIEHDPAWFKRLRRHIFSFDAPGEEAPLPLAAGVLMYVHTYFALGMGKGALYEIVTMRALGATRAEVVEALAVGAFHGGPRAINAFAEVGDEYLREWHEPAETTTRIPWPDGWRPDTSAFRSGIDLASDDLLTGELELIRTWYSRVYGEVPAHVDFLARTAPGALKTQRARFETTVRGALPAQIVPLLAVHLHALTLAPKPLRRALQLARAVRVTRRQALTSLLWAAVYGGDAVMETAFDAAGDVLEDWD
;
A
#
# COMPACT_ATOMS: atom_id res chain seq x y z
N MET A 1 -20.30 5.70 -43.81
CA MET A 1 -19.21 5.20 -42.94
C MET A 1 -18.88 6.32 -41.99
N SER A 2 -19.48 6.29 -40.80
CA SER A 2 -19.29 7.31 -39.79
C SER A 2 -18.08 6.91 -38.96
N ASP A 3 -17.06 7.77 -39.01
CA ASP A 3 -15.81 7.64 -38.30
C ASP A 3 -16.08 7.86 -36.80
N VAL A 4 -16.17 6.76 -36.05
CA VAL A 4 -16.30 6.80 -34.60
C VAL A 4 -14.91 7.08 -34.08
N GLY A 5 -14.63 8.37 -33.84
CA GLY A 5 -13.39 8.82 -33.22
C GLY A 5 -13.14 8.04 -31.93
N SER A 6 -12.14 7.17 -31.97
CA SER A 6 -11.62 6.46 -30.81
C SER A 6 -11.02 7.49 -29.85
N THR A 7 -11.78 7.90 -28.84
CA THR A 7 -11.23 8.59 -27.68
C THR A 7 -10.37 7.61 -26.92
N GLU A 8 -9.06 7.60 -27.19
CA GLU A 8 -8.09 6.90 -26.35
C GLU A 8 -8.27 7.40 -24.91
N SER A 9 -8.56 6.48 -23.99
CA SER A 9 -8.57 6.80 -22.57
C SER A 9 -7.14 7.15 -22.15
N PRO A 10 -6.93 8.24 -21.39
CA PRO A 10 -5.59 8.65 -20.99
C PRO A 10 -4.86 7.52 -20.28
N ARG A 11 -3.56 7.37 -20.56
CA ARG A 11 -2.74 6.32 -19.94
C ARG A 11 -2.68 6.55 -18.43
N ASN A 12 -2.53 5.48 -17.63
CA ASN A 12 -2.53 5.57 -16.16
C ASN A 12 -1.56 6.62 -15.58
N GLY A 13 -0.40 6.83 -16.20
CA GLY A 13 0.57 7.86 -15.79
C GLY A 13 0.09 9.30 -16.02
N GLU A 14 -0.71 9.56 -17.06
CA GLU A 14 -1.27 10.89 -17.35
C GLU A 14 -2.33 11.29 -16.31
N ARG A 15 -3.12 10.31 -15.81
CA ARG A 15 -4.12 10.54 -14.76
C ARG A 15 -3.50 10.79 -13.38
N ALA A 16 -2.43 10.07 -13.04
CA ALA A 16 -1.72 10.28 -11.77
C ALA A 16 -1.04 11.66 -11.74
N SER A 17 -0.37 12.03 -12.83
CA SER A 17 0.24 13.35 -13.00
C SER A 17 -0.80 14.47 -12.98
N SER A 18 -1.98 14.28 -13.60
CA SER A 18 -3.05 15.26 -13.53
C SER A 18 -3.63 15.39 -12.12
N PHE A 19 -3.84 14.27 -11.40
CA PHE A 19 -4.45 14.31 -10.07
C PHE A 19 -3.58 15.01 -9.04
N LEU A 20 -2.28 14.71 -8.98
CA LEU A 20 -1.39 15.33 -8.00
C LEU A 20 -0.77 16.66 -8.51
N GLY A 21 -0.64 16.84 -9.82
CA GLY A 21 0.23 17.87 -10.40
C GLY A 21 -0.49 19.08 -10.99
N GLU A 22 -1.82 19.13 -10.89
CA GLU A 22 -2.63 20.07 -11.67
C GLU A 22 -2.16 21.53 -11.54
N GLY A 23 -1.60 22.04 -12.64
CA GLY A 23 -1.16 23.41 -12.77
C GLY A 23 0.10 23.77 -11.97
N ILE A 24 0.98 22.82 -11.62
CA ILE A 24 2.29 23.11 -11.03
C ILE A 24 3.40 22.99 -12.08
N ASP A 25 4.23 24.03 -12.24
CA ASP A 25 5.37 24.05 -13.16
C ASP A 25 6.66 23.51 -12.50
N PHE A 26 6.97 22.24 -12.67
CA PHE A 26 8.15 21.62 -12.07
C PHE A 26 9.50 21.99 -12.73
N THR A 27 9.52 22.84 -13.77
CA THR A 27 10.77 23.30 -14.42
C THR A 27 11.51 24.35 -13.60
N THR A 28 10.85 24.93 -12.59
CA THR A 28 11.42 25.88 -11.63
C THR A 28 11.10 25.47 -10.20
N ASP A 29 11.96 25.87 -9.27
CA ASP A 29 11.72 25.73 -7.83
C ASP A 29 10.86 26.88 -7.27
N THR A 30 10.51 27.88 -8.09
CA THR A 30 9.61 28.97 -7.69
C THR A 30 8.17 28.45 -7.63
N PHE A 31 7.49 28.64 -6.50
CA PHE A 31 6.09 28.25 -6.30
C PHE A 31 5.24 29.52 -6.23
N THR A 32 4.61 29.87 -7.34
CA THR A 32 3.82 31.10 -7.51
C THR A 32 2.61 31.13 -6.56
N PRO A 33 2.10 32.32 -6.19
CA PRO A 33 0.90 32.44 -5.35
C PRO A 33 -0.30 31.63 -5.88
N GLU A 34 -0.50 31.60 -7.20
CA GLU A 34 -1.59 30.88 -7.84
C GLU A 34 -1.42 29.36 -7.71
N GLU A 35 -0.21 28.85 -7.94
CA GLU A 35 0.12 27.43 -7.75
C GLU A 35 -0.05 27.01 -6.28
N LYS A 36 0.37 27.85 -5.31
CA LYS A 36 0.16 27.61 -3.88
C LYS A 36 -1.33 27.52 -3.54
N ALA A 37 -2.12 28.49 -4.02
CA ALA A 37 -3.55 28.55 -3.76
C ALA A 37 -4.29 27.31 -4.32
N ARG A 38 -3.98 26.92 -5.56
CA ARG A 38 -4.51 25.69 -6.17
C ARG A 38 -4.13 24.44 -5.38
N THR A 39 -2.86 24.33 -5.00
CA THR A 39 -2.37 23.16 -4.25
C THR A 39 -3.07 23.03 -2.90
N LEU A 40 -3.20 24.13 -2.14
CA LEU A 40 -3.90 24.12 -0.85
C LEU A 40 -5.40 23.85 -1.01
N ALA A 41 -6.03 24.33 -2.08
CA ALA A 41 -7.42 23.99 -2.39
C ALA A 41 -7.57 22.49 -2.68
N TRP A 42 -6.66 21.92 -3.47
CA TRP A 42 -6.64 20.50 -3.78
C TRP A 42 -6.49 19.62 -2.53
N TYR A 43 -5.60 19.99 -1.58
CA TYR A 43 -5.48 19.28 -0.30
C TYR A 43 -6.78 19.31 0.50
N ARG A 44 -7.43 20.48 0.60
CA ARG A 44 -8.73 20.57 1.30
C ARG A 44 -9.82 19.72 0.66
N GLU A 45 -9.84 19.64 -0.67
CA GLU A 45 -10.84 18.88 -1.41
C GLU A 45 -10.61 17.37 -1.35
N HIS A 46 -9.35 16.93 -1.48
CA HIS A 46 -9.02 15.52 -1.71
C HIS A 46 -8.46 14.79 -0.49
N HIS A 47 -8.07 15.51 0.56
CA HIS A 47 -7.35 14.95 1.71
C HIS A 47 -7.90 15.37 3.08
N ASP A 48 -8.89 16.27 3.12
CA ASP A 48 -9.47 16.76 4.36
C ASP A 48 -10.91 16.26 4.53
N HIS A 49 -11.39 16.27 5.78
CA HIS A 49 -12.76 15.91 6.11
C HIS A 49 -13.23 16.64 7.35
N GLY A 50 -14.36 17.35 7.22
CA GLY A 50 -14.89 18.20 8.29
C GLY A 50 -13.88 19.26 8.73
N ASP A 51 -13.74 19.44 10.03
CA ASP A 51 -12.83 20.43 10.65
C ASP A 51 -11.50 19.81 11.14
N LEU A 52 -11.11 18.64 10.62
CA LEU A 52 -10.01 17.84 11.19
C LEU A 52 -8.60 18.36 10.85
N ASP A 53 -8.46 19.19 9.81
CA ASP A 53 -7.21 19.69 9.23
C ASP A 53 -6.20 18.54 9.09
N LEU A 54 -6.52 17.58 8.21
CA LEU A 54 -5.80 16.32 8.09
C LEU A 54 -4.42 16.47 7.40
N SER A 55 -4.18 17.59 6.70
CA SER A 55 -2.95 17.85 5.95
C SER A 55 -2.23 19.15 6.37
N PRO A 56 -1.95 19.37 7.67
CA PRO A 56 -1.40 20.65 8.12
C PRO A 56 0.03 20.87 7.61
N PHE A 57 0.74 19.80 7.25
CA PHE A 57 2.08 19.85 6.67
C PHE A 57 2.09 20.64 5.36
N ALA A 58 1.06 20.52 4.52
CA ALA A 58 1.03 21.22 3.23
C ALA A 58 1.05 22.74 3.45
N ARG A 59 0.19 23.25 4.34
CA ARG A 59 0.17 24.67 4.72
C ARG A 59 1.48 25.10 5.35
N PHE A 60 1.96 24.34 6.34
CA PHE A 60 3.20 24.63 7.06
C PHE A 60 4.38 24.76 6.09
N THR A 61 4.59 23.78 5.23
CA THR A 61 5.73 23.76 4.33
C THR A 61 5.62 24.81 3.23
N ILE A 62 4.43 25.04 2.67
CA ILE A 62 4.24 26.06 1.62
C ILE A 62 4.50 27.48 2.14
N GLU A 63 4.20 27.71 3.42
CA GLU A 63 4.48 28.98 4.11
C GLU A 63 5.99 29.16 4.35
N HIS A 64 6.66 28.13 4.88
CA HIS A 64 8.02 28.25 5.39
C HIS A 64 9.13 27.89 4.38
N ASP A 65 8.91 26.92 3.50
CA ASP A 65 9.84 26.54 2.42
C ASP A 65 9.07 25.98 1.20
N PRO A 66 8.43 26.85 0.41
CA PRO A 66 7.66 26.42 -0.75
C PRO A 66 8.51 25.75 -1.84
N ALA A 67 9.78 26.12 -1.94
CA ALA A 67 10.69 25.53 -2.92
C ALA A 67 10.98 24.07 -2.56
N TRP A 68 11.22 23.76 -1.28
CA TRP A 68 11.35 22.38 -0.82
C TRP A 68 10.08 21.57 -1.07
N PHE A 69 8.90 22.12 -0.78
CA PHE A 69 7.64 21.42 -1.04
C PHE A 69 7.50 21.03 -2.52
N LYS A 70 7.84 21.96 -3.42
CA LYS A 70 7.79 21.74 -4.87
C LYS A 70 8.81 20.69 -5.32
N ARG A 71 10.03 20.69 -4.76
CA ARG A 71 11.04 19.64 -5.00
C ARG A 71 10.60 18.27 -4.51
N LEU A 72 9.97 18.18 -3.33
CA LEU A 72 9.42 16.94 -2.79
C LEU A 72 8.36 16.36 -3.73
N ARG A 73 7.40 17.18 -4.20
CA ARG A 73 6.41 16.73 -5.19
C ARG A 73 7.07 16.28 -6.49
N ARG A 74 8.04 17.05 -7.01
CA ARG A 74 8.80 16.68 -8.22
C ARG A 74 9.45 15.31 -8.08
N HIS A 75 10.01 15.01 -6.91
CA HIS A 75 10.60 13.70 -6.63
C HIS A 75 9.55 12.58 -6.67
N ILE A 76 8.39 12.76 -6.05
CA ILE A 76 7.29 11.78 -6.12
C ILE A 76 6.86 11.54 -7.57
N PHE A 77 6.75 12.59 -8.39
CA PHE A 77 6.39 12.45 -9.81
C PHE A 77 7.42 11.70 -10.64
N SER A 78 8.69 11.68 -10.23
CA SER A 78 9.71 10.96 -10.99
C SER A 78 9.54 9.44 -10.89
N PHE A 79 8.70 8.93 -9.98
CA PHE A 79 8.41 7.50 -9.85
C PHE A 79 7.63 6.97 -11.08
N ASP A 80 6.86 7.84 -11.72
CA ASP A 80 6.03 7.52 -12.90
C ASP A 80 6.76 7.75 -14.24
N ALA A 81 8.07 8.05 -14.22
CA ALA A 81 8.85 8.30 -15.43
C ALA A 81 8.73 7.15 -16.44
N PRO A 82 8.61 7.38 -17.77
CA PRO A 82 8.44 6.31 -18.74
C PRO A 82 9.52 5.22 -18.65
N GLY A 83 9.14 3.96 -18.86
CA GLY A 83 10.04 2.80 -18.86
C GLY A 83 9.35 1.56 -19.44
N GLU A 84 10.08 0.45 -19.55
CA GLU A 84 9.60 -0.79 -20.22
C GLU A 84 8.44 -1.44 -19.48
N GLU A 85 8.51 -1.50 -18.15
CA GLU A 85 7.44 -2.02 -17.30
C GLU A 85 6.43 -0.92 -16.94
N ALA A 86 5.15 -1.29 -16.79
CA ALA A 86 4.11 -0.36 -16.36
C ALA A 86 4.40 0.19 -14.95
N PRO A 87 4.21 1.50 -14.71
CA PRO A 87 4.39 2.07 -13.39
C PRO A 87 3.37 1.52 -12.39
N LEU A 88 3.71 1.61 -11.11
CA LEU A 88 2.77 1.34 -10.04
C LEU A 88 1.68 2.43 -10.04
N PRO A 89 0.38 2.10 -10.09
CA PRO A 89 -0.66 3.13 -10.06
C PRO A 89 -0.60 3.96 -8.78
N LEU A 90 -0.91 5.26 -8.86
CA LEU A 90 -0.96 6.15 -7.71
C LEU A 90 -1.81 5.59 -6.56
N ALA A 91 -2.96 4.98 -6.87
CA ALA A 91 -3.84 4.36 -5.88
C ALA A 91 -3.16 3.24 -5.07
N ALA A 92 -2.20 2.50 -5.64
CA ALA A 92 -1.40 1.56 -4.87
C ALA A 92 -0.44 2.30 -3.90
N GLY A 93 0.19 3.38 -4.35
CA GLY A 93 0.97 4.31 -3.53
C GLY A 93 0.22 4.80 -2.30
N VAL A 94 -0.97 5.36 -2.54
CA VAL A 94 -1.85 5.88 -1.49
C VAL A 94 -2.31 4.76 -0.54
N LEU A 95 -2.69 3.58 -1.05
CA LEU A 95 -3.03 2.43 -0.18
C LEU A 95 -1.87 1.95 0.70
N MET A 96 -0.63 2.02 0.20
CA MET A 96 0.54 1.71 1.02
C MET A 96 0.65 2.66 2.22
N TYR A 97 0.34 3.95 2.04
CA TYR A 97 0.26 4.89 3.17
C TYR A 97 -0.95 4.66 4.06
N VAL A 98 -2.14 4.37 3.53
CA VAL A 98 -3.33 3.96 4.34
C VAL A 98 -2.92 2.85 5.30
N HIS A 99 -2.33 1.77 4.77
CA HIS A 99 -1.89 0.63 5.56
C HIS A 99 -0.80 1.00 6.57
N THR A 100 0.23 1.72 6.11
CA THR A 100 1.41 2.01 6.93
C THR A 100 1.09 2.96 8.06
N TYR A 101 0.37 4.06 7.80
CA TYR A 101 -0.08 4.96 8.85
C TYR A 101 -1.01 4.26 9.83
N PHE A 102 -1.94 3.43 9.34
CA PHE A 102 -2.80 2.67 10.23
C PHE A 102 -1.98 1.73 11.12
N ALA A 103 -1.10 0.89 10.55
CA ALA A 103 -0.26 -0.05 11.30
C ALA A 103 0.67 0.67 12.30
N LEU A 104 1.12 1.88 11.96
CA LEU A 104 1.92 2.75 12.81
C LEU A 104 1.10 3.55 13.83
N GLY A 105 -0.22 3.40 13.89
CA GLY A 105 -1.09 4.10 14.84
C GLY A 105 -1.21 5.60 14.58
N MET A 106 -0.99 6.03 13.33
CA MET A 106 -1.14 7.40 12.87
C MET A 106 -2.56 7.61 12.32
N GLY A 107 -3.57 7.58 13.18
CA GLY A 107 -4.99 7.58 12.79
C GLY A 107 -5.38 8.69 11.81
N LYS A 108 -4.96 9.94 12.07
CA LYS A 108 -5.21 11.07 11.15
C LYS A 108 -4.54 10.90 9.79
N GLY A 109 -3.31 10.38 9.77
CA GLY A 109 -2.59 10.08 8.53
C GLY A 109 -3.29 9.00 7.71
N ALA A 110 -3.78 7.95 8.37
CA ALA A 110 -4.58 6.94 7.68
C ALA A 110 -5.88 7.52 7.10
N LEU A 111 -6.61 8.35 7.87
CA LEU A 111 -7.83 8.99 7.38
C LEU A 111 -7.56 9.94 6.20
N TYR A 112 -6.50 10.74 6.27
CA TYR A 112 -6.01 11.60 5.20
C TYR A 112 -5.90 10.84 3.86
N GLU A 113 -5.27 9.67 3.85
CA GLU A 113 -5.13 8.86 2.63
C GLU A 113 -6.42 8.13 2.23
N ILE A 114 -7.30 7.80 3.20
CA ILE A 114 -8.58 7.15 2.90
C ILE A 114 -9.50 8.10 2.12
N VAL A 115 -9.52 9.40 2.49
CA VAL A 115 -10.27 10.42 1.73
C VAL A 115 -9.78 10.45 0.28
N THR A 116 -8.46 10.42 0.08
CA THR A 116 -7.83 10.37 -1.24
C THR A 116 -8.19 9.10 -2.00
N MET A 117 -8.18 7.93 -1.35
CA MET A 117 -8.58 6.67 -1.98
C MET A 117 -10.01 6.72 -2.49
N ARG A 118 -10.94 7.29 -1.70
CA ARG A 118 -12.33 7.46 -2.14
C ARG A 118 -12.42 8.38 -3.37
N ALA A 119 -11.66 9.48 -3.38
CA ALA A 119 -11.61 10.38 -4.53
C ALA A 119 -11.02 9.71 -5.78
N LEU A 120 -10.01 8.84 -5.61
CA LEU A 120 -9.45 7.98 -6.66
C LEU A 120 -10.38 6.84 -7.11
N GLY A 121 -11.52 6.69 -6.45
CA GLY A 121 -12.55 5.73 -6.82
C GLY A 121 -12.35 4.32 -6.26
N ALA A 122 -11.61 4.19 -5.16
CA ALA A 122 -11.63 2.98 -4.34
C ALA A 122 -13.05 2.72 -3.83
N THR A 123 -13.36 1.45 -3.64
CA THR A 123 -14.51 1.01 -2.85
C THR A 123 -14.18 1.03 -1.36
N ARG A 124 -15.21 1.11 -0.52
CA ARG A 124 -15.09 0.92 0.93
C ARG A 124 -14.50 -0.44 1.28
N ALA A 125 -14.82 -1.47 0.50
CA ALA A 125 -14.31 -2.83 0.71
C ALA A 125 -12.78 -2.91 0.54
N GLU A 126 -12.22 -2.26 -0.49
CA GLU A 126 -10.77 -2.19 -0.72
C GLU A 126 -10.05 -1.49 0.44
N VAL A 127 -10.58 -0.36 0.92
CA VAL A 127 -10.01 0.36 2.06
C VAL A 127 -10.08 -0.47 3.35
N VAL A 128 -11.24 -1.07 3.65
CA VAL A 128 -11.40 -1.89 4.86
C VAL A 128 -10.49 -3.12 4.83
N GLU A 129 -10.24 -3.72 3.66
CA GLU A 129 -9.27 -4.80 3.53
C GLU A 129 -7.84 -4.33 3.80
N ALA A 130 -7.43 -3.16 3.30
CA ALA A 130 -6.13 -2.58 3.62
C ALA A 130 -5.97 -2.30 5.13
N LEU A 131 -7.03 -1.80 5.79
CA LEU A 131 -7.06 -1.61 7.24
C LEU A 131 -6.99 -2.94 8.00
N ALA A 132 -7.62 -4.00 7.50
CA ALA A 132 -7.52 -5.33 8.10
C ALA A 132 -6.08 -5.88 8.04
N VAL A 133 -5.38 -5.69 6.90
CA VAL A 133 -3.94 -6.00 6.77
C VAL A 133 -3.11 -5.09 7.69
N GLY A 134 -3.50 -3.83 7.85
CA GLY A 134 -2.87 -2.91 8.79
C GLY A 134 -3.03 -3.37 10.25
N ALA A 135 -4.22 -3.85 10.62
CA ALA A 135 -4.53 -4.40 11.94
C ALA A 135 -3.79 -5.73 12.20
N PHE A 136 -3.52 -6.52 11.16
CA PHE A 136 -2.66 -7.69 11.27
C PHE A 136 -1.27 -7.31 11.79
N HIS A 137 -0.66 -6.25 11.27
CA HIS A 137 0.67 -5.77 11.69
C HIS A 137 0.66 -4.89 12.94
N GLY A 138 -0.29 -3.97 13.06
CA GLY A 138 -0.33 -2.96 14.13
C GLY A 138 -1.14 -3.35 15.37
N GLY A 139 -1.98 -4.37 15.28
CA GLY A 139 -2.79 -4.86 16.39
C GLY A 139 -3.77 -3.83 16.97
N PRO A 140 -4.15 -3.96 18.26
CA PRO A 140 -5.11 -3.06 18.90
C PRO A 140 -4.70 -1.57 18.90
N ARG A 141 -3.41 -1.28 18.95
CA ARG A 141 -2.88 0.10 18.92
C ARG A 141 -3.29 0.84 17.64
N ALA A 142 -3.19 0.16 16.50
CA ALA A 142 -3.60 0.69 15.20
C ALA A 142 -5.11 0.94 15.15
N ILE A 143 -5.89 -0.03 15.62
CA ILE A 143 -7.35 0.02 15.63
C ILE A 143 -7.85 1.19 16.49
N ASN A 144 -7.35 1.31 17.72
CA ASN A 144 -7.79 2.36 18.64
C ASN A 144 -7.48 3.76 18.08
N ALA A 145 -6.23 3.97 17.60
CA ALA A 145 -5.81 5.26 17.07
C ALA A 145 -6.65 5.70 15.86
N PHE A 146 -7.07 4.77 15.00
CA PHE A 146 -7.92 5.09 13.87
C PHE A 146 -9.39 5.26 14.25
N ALA A 147 -9.91 4.41 15.15
CA ALA A 147 -11.31 4.48 15.58
C ALA A 147 -11.67 5.85 16.18
N GLU A 148 -10.72 6.51 16.85
CA GLU A 148 -10.89 7.85 17.42
C GLU A 148 -11.18 8.95 16.38
N VAL A 149 -10.78 8.76 15.11
CA VAL A 149 -10.87 9.82 14.09
C VAL A 149 -11.59 9.38 12.81
N GLY A 150 -11.59 8.09 12.47
CA GLY A 150 -12.06 7.57 11.19
C GLY A 150 -13.33 6.72 11.23
N ASP A 151 -13.86 6.39 12.42
CA ASP A 151 -15.07 5.53 12.54
C ASP A 151 -16.30 6.19 11.90
N GLU A 152 -16.54 7.48 12.17
CA GLU A 152 -17.65 8.24 11.60
C GLU A 152 -17.57 8.27 10.06
N TYR A 153 -16.40 8.61 9.51
CA TYR A 153 -16.18 8.63 8.06
C TYR A 153 -16.52 7.28 7.39
N LEU A 154 -16.10 6.16 7.98
CA LEU A 154 -16.38 4.83 7.42
C LEU A 154 -17.85 4.42 7.54
N ARG A 155 -18.62 4.98 8.48
CA ARG A 155 -20.06 4.74 8.62
C ARG A 155 -20.87 5.54 7.59
N GLU A 156 -20.45 6.76 7.30
CA GLU A 156 -21.07 7.63 6.28
C GLU A 156 -20.73 7.23 4.84
N TRP A 157 -19.70 6.40 4.66
CA TRP A 157 -19.35 5.88 3.35
C TRP A 157 -20.36 4.84 2.87
N HIS A 158 -21.46 5.33 2.31
CA HIS A 158 -22.49 4.52 1.67
C HIS A 158 -22.11 4.21 0.22
N GLU A 159 -22.13 2.92 -0.12
CA GLU A 159 -21.95 2.43 -1.49
C GLU A 159 -23.00 1.36 -1.81
N PRO A 160 -23.61 1.38 -3.00
CA PRO A 160 -24.40 0.26 -3.49
C PRO A 160 -23.60 -1.05 -3.46
N ALA A 161 -24.27 -2.17 -3.20
CA ALA A 161 -23.61 -3.49 -3.10
C ALA A 161 -22.88 -3.92 -4.39
N GLU A 162 -23.30 -3.40 -5.55
CA GLU A 162 -22.73 -3.69 -6.86
C GLU A 162 -21.63 -2.71 -7.29
N THR A 163 -21.20 -1.82 -6.40
CA THR A 163 -20.16 -0.84 -6.71
C THR A 163 -18.85 -1.56 -7.01
N THR A 164 -18.35 -1.40 -8.24
CA THR A 164 -17.03 -1.86 -8.65
C THR A 164 -16.00 -0.77 -8.44
N THR A 165 -14.75 -1.16 -8.17
CA THR A 165 -13.62 -0.24 -8.14
C THR A 165 -13.53 0.55 -9.45
N ARG A 166 -13.21 1.85 -9.34
CA ARG A 166 -12.88 2.71 -10.49
C ARG A 166 -11.37 2.89 -10.64
N ILE A 167 -10.57 2.25 -9.77
CA ILE A 167 -9.13 2.28 -9.84
C ILE A 167 -8.67 1.45 -11.06
N PRO A 168 -7.85 2.02 -11.96
CA PRO A 168 -7.33 1.31 -13.11
C PRO A 168 -6.13 0.44 -12.71
N TRP A 169 -6.40 -0.71 -12.09
CA TRP A 169 -5.36 -1.68 -11.75
C TRP A 169 -4.59 -2.16 -13.00
N PRO A 170 -3.28 -2.51 -12.88
CA PRO A 170 -2.52 -3.03 -14.01
C PRO A 170 -3.10 -4.33 -14.57
N ASP A 171 -2.82 -4.62 -15.84
CA ASP A 171 -3.29 -5.85 -16.48
C ASP A 171 -2.86 -7.09 -15.69
N GLY A 172 -3.81 -8.01 -15.49
CA GLY A 172 -3.60 -9.25 -14.74
C GLY A 172 -3.66 -9.12 -13.22
N TRP A 173 -3.71 -7.90 -12.67
CA TRP A 173 -3.98 -7.69 -11.25
C TRP A 173 -5.44 -7.99 -10.95
N ARG A 174 -5.68 -8.91 -10.03
CA ARG A 174 -7.03 -9.34 -9.64
C ARG A 174 -7.03 -9.88 -8.22
N PRO A 175 -8.19 -9.89 -7.54
CA PRO A 175 -8.34 -10.62 -6.30
C PRO A 175 -7.96 -12.08 -6.45
N ASP A 176 -7.10 -12.58 -5.56
CA ASP A 176 -6.73 -13.99 -5.47
C ASP A 176 -6.39 -14.32 -4.01
N THR A 177 -7.39 -14.74 -3.26
CA THR A 177 -7.20 -15.14 -1.86
C THR A 177 -6.47 -16.47 -1.73
N SER A 178 -6.42 -17.28 -2.80
CA SER A 178 -5.80 -18.60 -2.79
C SER A 178 -4.27 -18.53 -2.72
N ALA A 179 -3.67 -17.46 -3.25
CA ALA A 179 -2.23 -17.17 -3.15
C ALA A 179 -1.71 -17.19 -1.70
N PHE A 180 -2.56 -16.81 -0.74
CA PHE A 180 -2.22 -16.72 0.69
C PHE A 180 -2.55 -17.98 1.49
N ARG A 181 -3.21 -18.98 0.89
CA ARG A 181 -3.63 -20.21 1.59
C ARG A 181 -2.50 -21.24 1.61
N SER A 182 -2.22 -21.77 2.80
CA SER A 182 -1.35 -22.95 2.95
C SER A 182 -2.12 -24.27 2.77
N GLY A 183 -3.45 -24.23 2.86
CA GLY A 183 -4.32 -25.40 2.76
C GLY A 183 -4.67 -26.04 4.11
N ILE A 184 -4.29 -25.40 5.22
CA ILE A 184 -4.71 -25.81 6.57
C ILE A 184 -6.24 -25.67 6.74
N ASP A 185 -6.82 -26.47 7.62
CA ASP A 185 -8.24 -26.43 7.97
C ASP A 185 -8.55 -25.25 8.89
N LEU A 186 -9.38 -24.31 8.46
CA LEU A 186 -9.73 -23.13 9.25
C LEU A 186 -10.88 -23.36 10.24
N ALA A 187 -11.44 -24.57 10.32
CA ALA A 187 -12.54 -24.92 11.23
C ALA A 187 -12.06 -25.34 12.64
N SER A 188 -10.76 -25.51 12.85
CA SER A 188 -10.16 -25.94 14.11
C SER A 188 -9.00 -25.04 14.52
N ASP A 189 -8.89 -24.77 15.83
CA ASP A 189 -7.76 -24.06 16.43
C ASP A 189 -6.57 -24.99 16.73
N ASP A 190 -6.79 -26.30 16.69
CA ASP A 190 -5.73 -27.30 16.85
C ASP A 190 -4.93 -27.46 15.55
N LEU A 191 -3.61 -27.63 15.69
CA LEU A 191 -2.73 -27.99 14.58
C LEU A 191 -2.91 -29.48 14.25
N LEU A 192 -3.67 -29.78 13.20
CA LEU A 192 -4.01 -31.14 12.82
C LEU A 192 -2.82 -31.88 12.19
N THR A 193 -2.90 -33.21 12.16
CA THR A 193 -1.88 -34.05 11.54
C THR A 193 -1.64 -33.65 10.07
N GLY A 194 -0.38 -33.40 9.71
CA GLY A 194 0.03 -33.01 8.37
C GLY A 194 0.02 -31.50 8.10
N GLU A 195 -0.64 -30.69 8.92
CA GLU A 195 -0.75 -29.24 8.67
C GLU A 195 0.56 -28.48 8.81
N LEU A 196 1.46 -28.95 9.69
CA LEU A 196 2.80 -28.37 9.79
C LEU A 196 3.54 -28.41 8.45
N GLU A 197 3.41 -29.52 7.70
CA GLU A 197 4.05 -29.63 6.38
C GLU A 197 3.40 -28.74 5.33
N LEU A 198 2.08 -28.53 5.40
CA LEU A 198 1.39 -27.56 4.55
C LEU A 198 1.90 -26.14 4.79
N ILE A 199 2.06 -25.75 6.07
CA ILE A 199 2.61 -24.46 6.47
C ILE A 199 4.06 -24.30 5.99
N ARG A 200 4.92 -25.30 6.23
CA ARG A 200 6.32 -25.32 5.78
C ARG A 200 6.42 -25.20 4.26
N THR A 201 5.62 -25.98 3.53
CA THR A 201 5.57 -25.97 2.06
C THR A 201 5.19 -24.59 1.54
N TRP A 202 4.19 -23.94 2.14
CA TRP A 202 3.81 -22.58 1.75
C TRP A 202 4.97 -21.60 1.97
N TYR A 203 5.62 -21.63 3.14
CA TYR A 203 6.73 -20.72 3.43
C TYR A 203 7.91 -20.95 2.49
N SER A 204 8.30 -22.19 2.25
CA SER A 204 9.37 -22.52 1.31
C SER A 204 9.04 -22.06 -0.11
N ARG A 205 7.80 -22.27 -0.59
CA ARG A 205 7.37 -21.82 -1.92
C ARG A 205 7.37 -20.30 -2.06
N VAL A 206 6.90 -19.58 -1.04
CA VAL A 206 6.64 -18.14 -1.12
C VAL A 206 7.84 -17.29 -0.69
N TYR A 207 8.54 -17.69 0.38
CA TYR A 207 9.69 -16.98 0.93
C TYR A 207 11.03 -17.65 0.60
N GLY A 208 11.03 -18.80 -0.08
CA GLY A 208 12.26 -19.57 -0.34
C GLY A 208 12.85 -20.27 0.89
N GLU A 209 12.29 -20.03 2.09
CA GLU A 209 12.75 -20.60 3.35
C GLU A 209 11.58 -20.89 4.31
N VAL A 210 11.79 -21.78 5.27
CA VAL A 210 10.90 -21.95 6.42
C VAL A 210 11.44 -21.13 7.59
N PRO A 211 10.71 -20.12 8.10
CA PRO A 211 11.16 -19.36 9.26
C PRO A 211 11.32 -20.23 10.51
N ALA A 212 12.41 -20.05 11.26
CA ALA A 212 12.70 -20.85 12.46
C ALA A 212 11.58 -20.84 13.53
N HIS A 213 10.77 -19.78 13.59
CA HIS A 213 9.65 -19.69 14.54
C HIS A 213 8.54 -20.71 14.23
N VAL A 214 8.39 -21.17 12.98
CA VAL A 214 7.38 -22.15 12.59
C VAL A 214 7.60 -23.44 13.37
N ASP A 215 8.81 -23.98 13.30
CA ASP A 215 9.17 -25.23 13.97
C ASP A 215 9.20 -25.09 15.49
N PHE A 216 9.66 -23.93 15.97
CA PHE A 216 9.64 -23.64 17.40
C PHE A 216 8.21 -23.63 17.95
N LEU A 217 7.30 -22.87 17.34
CA LEU A 217 5.91 -22.75 17.79
C LEU A 217 5.15 -24.07 17.58
N ALA A 218 5.43 -24.84 16.54
CA ALA A 218 4.81 -26.15 16.36
C ALA A 218 5.08 -27.09 17.56
N ARG A 219 6.27 -27.00 18.17
CA ARG A 219 6.64 -27.81 19.35
C ARG A 219 6.14 -27.23 20.67
N THR A 220 6.16 -25.91 20.81
CA THR A 220 5.92 -25.25 22.11
C THR A 220 4.51 -24.70 22.28
N ALA A 221 3.86 -24.31 21.19
CA ALA A 221 2.53 -23.71 21.18
C ALA A 221 1.82 -23.95 19.82
N PRO A 222 1.47 -25.20 19.47
CA PRO A 222 0.94 -25.56 18.15
C PRO A 222 -0.37 -24.82 17.80
N GLY A 223 -1.29 -24.66 18.76
CA GLY A 223 -2.50 -23.87 18.56
C GLY A 223 -2.23 -22.39 18.28
N ALA A 224 -1.16 -21.83 18.87
CA ALA A 224 -0.75 -20.45 18.58
C ALA A 224 -0.17 -20.31 17.15
N LEU A 225 0.64 -21.28 16.70
CA LEU A 225 1.09 -21.33 15.30
C LEU A 225 -0.10 -21.40 14.34
N LYS A 226 -1.04 -22.31 14.62
CA LYS A 226 -2.25 -22.54 13.84
C LYS A 226 -3.09 -21.28 13.70
N THR A 227 -3.46 -20.67 14.82
CA THR A 227 -4.30 -19.46 14.85
C THR A 227 -3.58 -18.23 14.28
N GLN A 228 -2.26 -18.10 14.49
CA GLN A 228 -1.47 -17.04 13.85
C GLN A 228 -1.49 -17.17 12.33
N ARG A 229 -1.34 -18.40 11.82
CA ARG A 229 -1.42 -18.67 10.38
C ARG A 229 -2.83 -18.41 9.86
N ALA A 230 -3.87 -18.94 10.50
CA ALA A 230 -5.26 -18.73 10.12
C ALA A 230 -5.62 -17.24 10.07
N ARG A 231 -5.15 -16.44 11.03
CA ARG A 231 -5.31 -14.98 11.04
C ARG A 231 -4.72 -14.32 9.79
N PHE A 232 -3.50 -14.68 9.39
CA PHE A 232 -2.90 -14.17 8.15
C PHE A 232 -3.75 -14.54 6.93
N GLU A 233 -4.10 -15.82 6.78
CA GLU A 233 -4.82 -16.29 5.60
C GLU A 233 -6.20 -15.61 5.47
N THR A 234 -6.92 -15.46 6.57
CA THR A 234 -8.28 -14.88 6.60
C THR A 234 -8.33 -13.35 6.54
N THR A 235 -7.18 -12.68 6.65
CA THR A 235 -7.11 -11.21 6.59
C THR A 235 -7.46 -10.69 5.19
N VAL A 236 -7.02 -11.38 4.14
CA VAL A 236 -7.30 -11.01 2.74
C VAL A 236 -8.63 -11.62 2.31
N ARG A 237 -9.63 -10.78 2.01
CA ARG A 237 -11.02 -11.18 1.73
C ARG A 237 -11.37 -11.13 0.24
N GLY A 238 -10.48 -10.57 -0.59
CA GLY A 238 -10.63 -10.51 -2.03
C GLY A 238 -11.24 -9.22 -2.55
N ALA A 239 -11.19 -8.13 -1.77
CA ALA A 239 -11.52 -6.81 -2.28
C ALA A 239 -10.36 -6.20 -3.09
N LEU A 240 -9.11 -6.44 -2.68
CA LEU A 240 -7.92 -5.91 -3.36
C LEU A 240 -7.32 -6.94 -4.32
N PRO A 241 -6.59 -6.51 -5.36
CA PRO A 241 -5.67 -7.38 -6.07
C PRO A 241 -4.66 -8.04 -5.13
N ALA A 242 -4.34 -9.32 -5.36
CA ALA A 242 -3.39 -10.03 -4.50
C ALA A 242 -2.00 -9.37 -4.44
N GLN A 243 -1.62 -8.66 -5.51
CA GLN A 243 -0.37 -7.90 -5.62
C GLN A 243 -0.26 -6.76 -4.61
N ILE A 244 -1.37 -6.15 -4.19
CA ILE A 244 -1.34 -5.05 -3.23
C ILE A 244 -0.85 -5.54 -1.86
N VAL A 245 -1.30 -6.72 -1.41
CA VAL A 245 -1.01 -7.24 -0.07
C VAL A 245 0.49 -7.24 0.27
N PRO A 246 1.39 -7.83 -0.54
CA PRO A 246 2.82 -7.74 -0.26
C PRO A 246 3.40 -6.34 -0.43
N LEU A 247 2.88 -5.50 -1.33
CA LEU A 247 3.36 -4.12 -1.49
C LEU A 247 3.07 -3.26 -0.25
N LEU A 248 1.92 -3.46 0.41
CA LEU A 248 1.62 -2.87 1.72
C LEU A 248 2.70 -3.26 2.75
N ALA A 249 3.08 -4.53 2.79
CA ALA A 249 4.10 -5.04 3.70
C ALA A 249 5.52 -4.56 3.33
N VAL A 250 5.85 -4.46 2.03
CA VAL A 250 7.13 -3.89 1.56
C VAL A 250 7.27 -2.46 2.08
N HIS A 251 6.26 -1.62 1.85
CA HIS A 251 6.31 -0.23 2.27
C HIS A 251 6.45 -0.08 3.80
N LEU A 252 5.63 -0.80 4.57
CA LEU A 252 5.72 -0.79 6.04
C LEU A 252 7.11 -1.24 6.53
N HIS A 253 7.60 -2.39 6.06
CA HIS A 253 8.83 -2.96 6.56
C HIS A 253 10.08 -2.20 6.11
N ALA A 254 10.04 -1.61 4.92
CA ALA A 254 11.05 -0.66 4.47
C ALA A 254 11.09 0.56 5.41
N LEU A 255 9.94 1.19 5.67
CA LEU A 255 9.87 2.38 6.52
C LEU A 255 10.27 2.11 7.98
N THR A 256 9.96 0.93 8.52
CA THR A 256 10.37 0.52 9.87
C THR A 256 11.77 -0.09 9.95
N LEU A 257 12.51 -0.09 8.84
CA LEU A 257 13.87 -0.65 8.73
C LEU A 257 13.94 -2.11 9.23
N ALA A 258 12.99 -2.94 8.79
CA ALA A 258 12.84 -4.33 9.22
C ALA A 258 13.34 -5.30 8.12
N PRO A 259 14.64 -5.64 8.07
CA PRO A 259 15.26 -6.27 6.89
C PRO A 259 14.69 -7.65 6.57
N LYS A 260 14.55 -8.53 7.57
CA LYS A 260 14.02 -9.89 7.35
C LYS A 260 12.55 -9.88 6.91
N PRO A 261 11.63 -9.14 7.56
CA PRO A 261 10.27 -8.97 7.06
C PRO A 261 10.21 -8.33 5.66
N LEU A 262 11.04 -7.33 5.37
CA LEU A 262 11.11 -6.68 4.06
C LEU A 262 11.48 -7.67 2.95
N ARG A 263 12.53 -8.47 3.14
CA ARG A 263 12.93 -9.53 2.20
C ARG A 263 11.76 -10.48 1.88
N ARG A 264 11.05 -10.92 2.91
CA ARG A 264 9.90 -11.83 2.75
C ARG A 264 8.73 -11.20 2.03
N ALA A 265 8.47 -9.91 2.28
CA ALA A 265 7.45 -9.16 1.56
C ALA A 265 7.78 -9.03 0.06
N LEU A 266 9.05 -8.77 -0.28
CA LEU A 266 9.53 -8.76 -1.67
C LEU A 266 9.42 -10.14 -2.35
N GLN A 267 9.75 -11.22 -1.64
CA GLN A 267 9.60 -12.57 -2.17
C GLN A 267 8.13 -12.93 -2.42
N LEU A 268 7.21 -12.55 -1.53
CA LEU A 268 5.77 -12.71 -1.77
C LEU A 268 5.28 -11.84 -2.91
N ALA A 269 5.77 -10.60 -3.05
CA ALA A 269 5.47 -9.73 -4.19
C ALA A 269 5.84 -10.44 -5.51
N ARG A 270 7.05 -10.99 -5.60
CA ARG A 270 7.48 -11.79 -6.77
C ARG A 270 6.57 -13.01 -6.99
N ALA A 271 6.22 -13.75 -5.92
CA ALA A 271 5.35 -14.92 -6.02
C ALA A 271 3.94 -14.61 -6.56
N VAL A 272 3.42 -13.39 -6.35
CA VAL A 272 2.14 -12.93 -6.90
C VAL A 272 2.30 -12.07 -8.17
N ARG A 273 3.47 -12.13 -8.81
CA ARG A 273 3.80 -11.49 -10.10
C ARG A 273 3.77 -9.96 -10.06
N VAL A 274 4.17 -9.37 -8.94
CA VAL A 274 4.58 -7.95 -8.92
C VAL A 274 5.87 -7.83 -9.74
N THR A 275 5.93 -6.83 -10.61
CA THR A 275 7.12 -6.56 -11.43
C THR A 275 8.25 -5.93 -10.61
N ARG A 276 9.48 -5.99 -11.13
CA ARG A 276 10.65 -5.42 -10.43
C ARG A 276 10.46 -3.93 -10.23
N ARG A 277 9.98 -3.23 -11.27
CA ARG A 277 9.69 -1.80 -11.22
C ARG A 277 8.68 -1.47 -10.13
N GLN A 278 7.58 -2.20 -10.03
CA GLN A 278 6.55 -1.95 -9.01
C GLN A 278 7.08 -2.14 -7.58
N ALA A 279 7.91 -3.16 -7.35
CA ALA A 279 8.56 -3.37 -6.07
C ALA A 279 9.54 -2.23 -5.73
N LEU A 280 10.37 -1.80 -6.68
CA LEU A 280 11.27 -0.65 -6.52
C LEU A 280 10.50 0.65 -6.27
N THR A 281 9.43 0.91 -7.01
CA THR A 281 8.57 2.09 -6.79
C THR A 281 7.97 2.07 -5.38
N SER A 282 7.64 0.89 -4.83
CA SER A 282 7.13 0.77 -3.46
C SER A 282 8.19 1.12 -2.40
N LEU A 283 9.47 0.78 -2.65
CA LEU A 283 10.60 1.20 -1.83
C LEU A 283 10.83 2.71 -1.92
N LEU A 284 10.71 3.28 -3.12
CA LEU A 284 10.83 4.73 -3.33
C LEU A 284 9.74 5.51 -2.58
N TRP A 285 8.50 5.02 -2.57
CA TRP A 285 7.44 5.58 -1.73
C TRP A 285 7.80 5.56 -0.23
N ALA A 286 8.41 4.47 0.28
CA ALA A 286 8.88 4.44 1.67
C ALA A 286 10.06 5.43 1.90
N ALA A 287 10.95 5.56 0.92
CA ALA A 287 12.10 6.47 0.97
C ALA A 287 11.71 7.95 0.98
N VAL A 288 10.48 8.32 0.57
CA VAL A 288 9.94 9.68 0.77
C VAL A 288 10.02 10.11 2.25
N TYR A 289 9.86 9.17 3.19
CA TYR A 289 9.96 9.41 4.63
C TYR A 289 11.29 9.00 5.22
N GLY A 290 11.82 7.85 4.82
CA GLY A 290 13.02 7.27 5.43
C GLY A 290 14.35 7.59 4.73
N GLY A 291 14.30 8.25 3.56
CA GLY A 291 15.48 8.63 2.78
C GLY A 291 16.42 7.46 2.48
N ASP A 292 17.72 7.72 2.52
CA ASP A 292 18.77 6.75 2.20
C ASP A 292 18.75 5.53 3.15
N ALA A 293 18.34 5.68 4.41
CA ALA A 293 18.29 4.56 5.35
C ALA A 293 17.33 3.45 4.89
N VAL A 294 16.22 3.81 4.25
CA VAL A 294 15.30 2.86 3.63
C VAL A 294 15.99 2.12 2.49
N MET A 295 16.69 2.85 1.62
CA MET A 295 17.34 2.29 0.44
C MET A 295 18.49 1.37 0.84
N GLU A 296 19.38 1.81 1.73
CA GLU A 296 20.48 1.00 2.28
C GLU A 296 19.95 -0.29 2.92
N THR A 297 18.96 -0.18 3.81
CA THR A 297 18.37 -1.36 4.48
C THR A 297 17.74 -2.32 3.47
N ALA A 298 17.06 -1.81 2.43
CA ALA A 298 16.43 -2.65 1.43
C ALA A 298 17.45 -3.42 0.59
N PHE A 299 18.51 -2.76 0.14
CA PHE A 299 19.56 -3.40 -0.68
C PHE A 299 20.43 -4.35 0.15
N ASP A 300 20.74 -4.02 1.40
CA ASP A 300 21.44 -4.94 2.31
C ASP A 300 20.62 -6.20 2.61
N ALA A 301 19.29 -6.07 2.73
CA ALA A 301 18.41 -7.18 3.10
C ALA A 301 18.01 -8.07 1.90
N ALA A 302 17.86 -7.47 0.72
CA ALA A 302 17.19 -8.09 -0.40
C ALA A 302 17.69 -7.61 -1.77
N GLY A 303 18.89 -7.02 -1.85
CA GLY A 303 19.51 -6.60 -3.11
C GLY A 303 19.61 -7.76 -4.12
N ASP A 304 20.00 -8.94 -3.65
CA ASP A 304 20.02 -10.18 -4.45
C ASP A 304 18.63 -10.55 -4.99
N VAL A 305 17.56 -10.41 -4.18
CA VAL A 305 16.18 -10.67 -4.64
C VAL A 305 15.78 -9.66 -5.70
N LEU A 306 16.16 -8.38 -5.54
CA LEU A 306 15.88 -7.29 -6.47
C LEU A 306 16.69 -7.41 -7.77
N GLU A 307 17.87 -8.00 -7.74
CA GLU A 307 18.71 -8.26 -8.92
C GLU A 307 18.19 -9.47 -9.71
N ASP A 308 17.79 -10.54 -9.02
CA ASP A 308 17.28 -11.80 -9.61
C ASP A 308 15.74 -11.83 -9.66
N TRP A 309 15.09 -10.78 -10.19
CA TRP A 309 13.62 -10.61 -10.10
C TRP A 309 12.79 -11.46 -11.09
N ASP A 310 13.42 -12.16 -12.03
CA ASP A 310 12.75 -12.90 -13.11
C ASP A 310 11.77 -14.01 -12.64
#